data_AF-A0A1I0U066-F1
#
_entry.id   AF-A0A1I0U066-F1
#
_cell.length_a   1.000
_cell.length_b   1.000
_cell.length_c   1.000
_cell.angle_alpha   90.00
_cell.angle_beta   90.00
_cell.angle_gamma   90.00
#
_symmetry.space_group_name_H-M   'P 1'
#
loop_
_entity.id
_entity.type
_entity.pdbx_description
1 polymer ?
#
loop_
_entity_poly.entity_id
_entity_poly.type
_entity_poly.pdbx_seq_one_letter_code
_entity_poly.pdbx_strand_id
1 'polypeptide(L)' 'MKMEDHSFLKSETIENVSRIFKVLADPTRIKILYLLSQEECNVNHIAEVLEMSQSA' A
#
# COMPACT_ATOMS: atom_id res chain seq x y z
N MET A 1 -38.12 3.87 15.01
CA MET A 1 -36.73 3.56 14.62
C MET A 1 -35.99 4.88 14.60
N LYS A 2 -35.04 5.11 15.51
CA LYS A 2 -34.22 6.33 15.46
C LYS A 2 -33.36 6.20 14.20
N MET A 3 -33.51 7.12 13.26
CA MET A 3 -32.57 7.21 12.15
C MET A 3 -31.25 7.64 12.79
N GLU A 4 -30.30 6.73 12.84
CA GLU A 4 -28.96 7.06 13.29
C GLU A 4 -28.41 8.07 12.28
N ASP A 5 -28.01 9.24 12.79
CA ASP A 5 -27.42 10.29 11.98
C ASP A 5 -26.05 9.76 11.53
N HIS A 6 -25.99 9.20 10.32
CA HIS A 6 -24.75 8.63 9.81
C HIS A 6 -23.79 9.76 9.46
N SER A 7 -22.71 9.87 10.24
CA SER A 7 -21.59 10.74 9.88
C SER A 7 -20.85 10.13 8.67
N PHE A 8 -20.80 10.88 7.57
CA PHE A 8 -20.02 10.51 6.40
C PHE A 8 -18.62 11.09 6.47
N LEU A 9 -17.63 10.32 5.98
CA LEU A 9 -16.29 10.85 5.78
C LEU A 9 -16.30 11.92 4.69
N LYS A 10 -15.42 12.91 4.82
CA LYS A 10 -15.18 13.91 3.77
C LYS A 10 -14.70 13.20 2.50
N SER A 11 -15.17 13.66 1.34
CA SER A 11 -14.77 13.09 0.04
C SER A 11 -13.25 13.04 -0.14
N GLU A 12 -12.54 14.08 0.29
CA GLU A 12 -11.07 14.12 0.27
C GLU A 12 -10.43 12.96 1.06
N THR A 13 -10.98 12.64 2.23
CA THR A 13 -10.51 11.49 3.03
C THR A 13 -10.73 10.19 2.28
N ILE A 14 -11.91 10.02 1.68
CA ILE A 14 -12.25 8.82 0.89
C ILE A 14 -11.30 8.68 -0.30
N GLU A 15 -11.03 9.77 -1.03
CA GLU A 15 -10.13 9.77 -2.18
C GLU A 15 -8.69 9.45 -1.81
N ASN A 16 -8.18 10.07 -0.73
CA ASN A 16 -6.82 9.84 -0.25
C ASN A 16 -6.62 8.39 0.20
N VAL A 17 -7.55 7.86 1.00
CA VAL A 17 -7.50 6.47 1.47
C VAL A 17 -7.64 5.49 0.30
N SER A 18 -8.55 5.76 -0.64
CA SER A 18 -8.70 4.94 -1.85
C SER A 18 -7.42 4.90 -2.69
N ARG A 19 -6.68 6.01 -2.77
CA ARG A 19 -5.39 6.06 -3.49
C ARG A 19 -4.35 5.20 -2.80
N ILE A 20 -4.25 5.25 -1.47
CA ILE A 20 -3.34 4.43 -0.69
C ILE A 20 -3.65 2.94 -0.93
N PHE A 21 -4.91 2.53 -0.79
CA PHE A 21 -5.28 1.14 -1.03
C PHE A 21 -5.02 0.68 -2.45
N LYS A 22 -5.23 1.51 -3.47
CA LYS A 22 -4.86 1.18 -4.86
C LYS A 22 -3.36 0.93 -5.03
N VAL A 23 -2.52 1.73 -4.38
CA VAL A 23 -1.06 1.51 -4.38
C VAL A 23 -0.72 0.21 -3.64
N LEU A 24 -1.34 -0.03 -2.49
CA LEU A 24 -1.09 -1.24 -1.69
C LEU A 24 -1.68 -2.52 -2.28
N ALA A 25 -2.64 -2.45 -3.21
CA ALA A 25 -3.29 -3.63 -3.79
C ALA A 25 -2.36 -4.46 -4.71
N ASP A 26 -1.22 -3.92 -5.11
CA ASP A 26 -0.23 -4.63 -5.91
C ASP A 26 0.58 -5.63 -5.04
N PRO A 27 0.56 -6.94 -5.35
CA PRO A 27 1.24 -7.95 -4.54
C PRO A 27 2.74 -7.70 -4.39
N THR A 28 3.39 -7.12 -5.40
CA THR A 28 4.82 -6.82 -5.36
C THR A 28 5.11 -5.68 -4.37
N ARG A 29 4.30 -4.62 -4.37
CA ARG A 29 4.42 -3.53 -3.37
C ARG A 29 4.21 -4.02 -1.94
N ILE A 30 3.28 -4.97 -1.72
CA ILE A 30 3.09 -5.58 -0.40
C ILE A 30 4.37 -6.30 0.04
N LYS A 31 4.98 -7.10 -0.84
CA LYS A 31 6.24 -7.80 -0.55
C LYS A 31 7.39 -6.84 -0.23
N ILE A 32 7.51 -5.75 -1.00
CA ILE A 32 8.51 -4.70 -0.77
C ILE A 32 8.31 -4.07 0.61
N LEU A 33 7.08 -3.69 0.96
CA LEU A 33 6.79 -3.10 2.27
C LEU A 33 7.06 -4.08 3.42
N TYR A 34 6.74 -5.36 3.24
CA TYR A 34 7.06 -6.37 4.24
C TYR A 34 8.58 -6.49 4.44
N LEU A 35 9.37 -6.56 3.36
CA LEU A 35 10.83 -6.60 3.45
C LEU A 35 11.40 -5.36 4.15
N LEU A 36 10.95 -4.16 3.75
CA LEU A 36 11.37 -2.88 4.35
C LEU A 36 10.94 -2.73 5.82
N SER A 37 9.92 -3.45 6.26
CA SER A 37 9.52 -3.47 7.68
C SER A 37 10.48 -4.28 8.56
N GLN A 38 11.25 -5.18 7.97
CA GLN A 38 12.22 -6.03 8.68
C GLN A 38 13.60 -5.40 8.69
N GLU A 39 14.00 -4.76 7.58
CA GLU A 39 15.32 -4.14 7.44
C GLU A 39 15.33 -3.00 6.41
N GLU A 40 16.21 -2.03 6.62
CA GLU A 40 16.54 -1.04 5.59
C GLU A 40 17.44 -1.68 4.54
N CYS A 41 17.07 -1.58 3.26
CA CYS A 41 17.84 -2.14 2.17
C CYS A 41 17.71 -1.31 0.88
N ASN A 42 18.68 -1.47 -0.02
CA ASN A 42 18.68 -0.78 -1.30
C ASN A 42 17.86 -1.53 -2.37
N VAL A 43 17.60 -0.88 -3.50
CA VAL A 43 16.78 -1.42 -4.59
C VAL A 43 17.32 -2.71 -5.21
N ASN A 44 18.65 -2.90 -5.21
CA ASN A 44 19.25 -4.13 -5.75
C ASN A 44 18.94 -5.31 -4.83
N HIS A 45 19.09 -5.12 -3.52
CA HIS A 45 18.75 -6.13 -2.51
C HIS A 45 17.27 -6.50 -2.56
N ILE A 46 16.37 -5.51 -2.71
CA ILE A 46 14.93 -5.77 -2.87
C ILE A 46 14.67 -6.65 -4.08
N ALA A 47 15.29 -6.35 -5.23
CA ALA A 47 15.08 -7.12 -6.45
C ALA A 47 15.64 -8.54 -6.35
N GLU A 48 16.80 -8.72 -5.71
CA GLU A 48 17.41 -10.02 -5.44
C GLU A 48 16.51 -10.88 -4.53
N VAL A 49 16.09 -10.32 -3.39
CA VAL A 49 15.27 -11.06 -2.40
C VAL A 49 13.88 -11.40 -2.93
N LEU A 50 13.28 -10.53 -3.74
CA LEU A 50 11.95 -10.75 -4.29
C LEU A 50 11.94 -11.47 -5.64
N GLU A 51 13.09 -11.92 -6.12
CA GLU A 51 13.28 -12.55 -7.44
C GLU A 51 12.65 -11.73 -8.57
N MET A 52 12.70 -10.41 -8.44
CA MET A 52 12.19 -9.48 -9.44
C MET A 52 13.24 -9.36 -10.53
N SER A 53 12.84 -9.50 -11.80
CA SER A 53 13.73 -9.11 -12.88
C SER A 53 14.07 -7.63 -12.71
N GLN A 54 15.37 -7.31 -12.80
CA GLN A 54 15.86 -5.93 -12.89
C GLN A 54 15.39 -5.32 -14.22
N SER A 55 14.10 -5.04 -14.32
CA SER A 55 13.46 -4.53 -15.52
C SER A 55 12.13 -3.86 -15.19
N ALA A 56 12.18 -2.55 -14.96
CA ALA A 56 11.61 -1.51 -15.82
C ALA A 56 12.13 -0.14 -15.35
#